data_AF-A0A959ZIZ3-F1
#
_entry.id   AF-A0A959ZIZ3-F1
#
_cell.length_a   1.000
_cell.length_b   1.000
_cell.length_c   1.000
_cell.angle_alpha   90.00
_cell.angle_beta   90.00
_cell.angle_gamma   90.00
#
_symmetry.space_group_name_H-M   'P 1'
#
loop_
_entity.id
_entity.type
_entity.pdbx_description
1 polymer ?
#
loop_
_entity_poly.entity_id
_entity_poly.type
_entity_poly.pdbx_seq_one_letter_code
_entity_poly.pdbx_strand_id
1 'polypeptide(L)'
;MAEEPETEVAAPSDAFIESLMDTDLYSMGAYFSDRNPELIDELIDRSVAIEERGLVRFSDEEDVELEEAFKTLLTGLAVRYYKSVTG
;
A
#
# COMPACT_ATOMS: atom_id res chain seq x y z
N MET A 1 27.91 26.47 -24.33
CA MET A 1 27.82 25.99 -22.94
C MET A 1 26.49 25.31 -22.86
N ALA A 2 26.47 23.98 -22.81
CA ALA A 2 25.24 23.23 -22.64
C ALA A 2 24.96 23.21 -21.14
N GLU A 3 23.84 23.79 -20.73
CA GLU A 3 23.29 23.57 -19.40
C GLU A 3 22.88 22.10 -19.33
N GLU A 4 23.61 21.31 -18.55
CA GLU A 4 23.19 19.97 -18.17
C GLU A 4 22.00 20.11 -17.22
N PRO A 5 20.90 19.35 -17.40
CA PRO A 5 19.77 19.45 -16.50
C PRO A 5 20.21 18.95 -15.13
N GLU A 6 19.99 19.78 -14.11
CA GLU A 6 20.14 19.36 -12.71
C GLU A 6 19.21 18.18 -12.47
N THR A 7 19.79 16.98 -12.35
CA THR A 7 19.08 15.82 -11.85
C THR A 7 18.66 16.15 -10.43
N GLU A 8 17.41 16.58 -10.27
CA GLU A 8 16.74 16.66 -8.98
C GLU A 8 16.74 15.24 -8.41
N VAL A 9 17.73 14.94 -7.58
CA VAL A 9 17.81 13.67 -6.85
C VAL A 9 16.66 13.71 -5.87
N ALA A 10 15.52 13.15 -6.28
CA ALA A 10 14.38 12.92 -5.41
C ALA A 10 14.91 12.32 -4.09
N ALA A 11 14.47 12.87 -2.96
CA ALA A 11 14.90 12.36 -1.66
C ALA A 11 14.67 10.84 -1.63
N PRO A 12 15.55 10.05 -1.01
CA PRO A 12 15.42 8.58 -1.03
C PRO A 12 14.09 8.08 -0.46
N SER A 13 13.42 8.88 0.37
CA SER A 13 12.04 8.66 0.81
C SER A 13 11.04 8.72 -0.35
N ASP A 14 11.22 9.66 -1.27
CA ASP A 14 10.26 9.94 -2.34
C ASP A 14 10.36 8.89 -3.43
N ALA A 15 11.57 8.47 -3.81
CA ALA A 15 11.77 7.39 -4.77
C ALA A 15 11.27 6.03 -4.27
N PHE A 16 11.42 5.75 -2.96
CA PHE A 16 10.88 4.53 -2.34
C PHE A 16 9.35 4.58 -2.27
N ILE A 17 8.78 5.71 -1.86
CA ILE A 17 7.31 5.89 -1.85
C ILE A 17 6.74 5.82 -3.27
N GLU A 18 7.43 6.39 -4.26
CA GLU A 18 7.05 6.31 -5.67
C GLU A 18 7.09 4.87 -6.19
N SER A 19 8.15 4.09 -5.90
CA SER A 19 8.19 2.67 -6.27
C SER A 19 7.10 1.83 -5.59
N LEU A 20 6.70 2.20 -4.37
CA LEU A 20 5.59 1.57 -3.67
C LEU A 20 4.23 1.93 -4.29
N MET A 21 4.07 3.16 -4.79
CA MET A 21 2.87 3.65 -5.47
C MET A 21 2.73 3.14 -6.91
N ASP A 22 3.81 2.68 -7.53
CA ASP A 22 3.86 2.14 -8.90
C ASP A 22 3.23 0.73 -9.01
N THR A 23 2.47 0.31 -7.99
CA THR A 23 1.65 -0.90 -8.05
C THR A 23 0.27 -0.58 -8.58
N ASP A 24 -0.22 -1.43 -9.49
CA ASP A 24 -1.59 -1.45 -10.03
C ASP A 24 -2.66 -1.67 -8.94
N LEU A 25 -2.71 -0.79 -7.93
CA LEU A 25 -3.64 -0.79 -6.80
C LEU A 25 -5.10 -0.79 -7.27
N TYR A 26 -5.35 -0.14 -8.41
CA TYR A 26 -6.66 -0.13 -9.06
C TYR A 26 -7.07 -1.49 -9.63
N SER A 27 -6.12 -2.29 -10.13
CA SER A 27 -6.39 -3.58 -10.77
C SER A 27 -6.59 -4.69 -9.74
N MET A 28 -5.98 -4.60 -8.55
CA MET A 28 -6.22 -5.57 -7.47
C MET A 28 -7.52 -5.29 -6.71
N GLY A 29 -7.82 -4.05 -6.33
CA GLY A 29 -9.04 -3.74 -5.56
C GLY A 29 -10.35 -4.08 -6.28
N ALA A 30 -10.40 -3.85 -7.59
CA ALA A 30 -11.55 -4.21 -8.43
C ALA A 30 -11.63 -5.72 -8.72
N TYR A 31 -10.50 -6.41 -8.85
CA TYR A 31 -10.46 -7.86 -9.12
C TYR A 31 -10.88 -8.70 -7.91
N PHE A 32 -10.53 -8.28 -6.69
CA PHE A 32 -10.85 -9.04 -5.47
C PHE A 32 -12.29 -8.84 -4.97
N SER A 33 -12.91 -7.68 -5.19
CA SER A 33 -14.30 -7.43 -4.75
C SER A 33 -15.33 -8.38 -5.36
N ASP A 34 -15.12 -8.87 -6.58
CA ASP A 34 -16.11 -9.69 -7.31
C ASP A 34 -15.95 -11.20 -7.13
N ARG A 35 -14.82 -11.69 -6.62
CA ARG A 35 -14.53 -13.15 -6.60
C ARG A 35 -14.31 -13.78 -5.24
N ASN A 36 -13.87 -13.04 -4.22
CA ASN A 36 -13.58 -13.60 -2.89
C ASN A 36 -13.81 -12.55 -1.79
N PRO A 37 -15.05 -12.35 -1.33
CA PRO A 37 -15.36 -11.34 -0.32
C PRO A 37 -14.68 -11.61 1.03
N GLU A 38 -14.49 -12.87 1.42
CA GLU A 38 -13.71 -13.22 2.63
C GLU A 38 -12.27 -12.68 2.62
N LEU A 39 -11.61 -12.66 1.46
CA LEU A 39 -10.23 -12.15 1.34
C LEU A 39 -10.16 -10.62 1.52
N ILE A 40 -11.26 -9.92 1.21
CA ILE A 40 -11.35 -8.47 1.45
C ILE A 40 -11.43 -8.18 2.95
N ASP A 41 -12.21 -8.96 3.70
CA ASP A 41 -12.34 -8.76 5.14
C ASP A 41 -11.02 -9.11 5.85
N GLU A 42 -10.35 -10.20 5.45
CA GLU A 42 -9.00 -10.54 5.94
C GLU A 42 -7.96 -9.45 5.63
N LEU A 43 -8.02 -8.86 4.43
CA LEU A 43 -7.15 -7.73 4.05
C LEU A 43 -7.39 -6.51 4.95
N ILE A 44 -8.66 -6.20 5.23
CA ILE A 44 -9.04 -5.11 6.12
C ILE A 44 -8.48 -5.36 7.53
N ASP A 45 -8.69 -6.56 8.09
CA ASP A 45 -8.19 -6.91 9.41
C ASP A 45 -6.68 -6.82 9.49
N ARG A 46 -5.97 -7.28 8.45
CA ARG A 46 -4.51 -7.16 8.35
C ARG A 46 -4.08 -5.69 8.28
N SER A 47 -4.79 -4.85 7.54
CA SER A 47 -4.50 -3.41 7.50
C SER A 47 -4.69 -2.74 8.86
N VAL A 48 -5.73 -3.11 9.62
CA VAL A 48 -5.97 -2.60 10.98
C VAL A 48 -4.85 -3.05 11.94
N ALA A 49 -4.42 -4.31 11.85
CA ALA A 49 -3.29 -4.80 12.64
C ALA A 49 -2.00 -4.00 12.36
N ILE A 50 -1.76 -3.60 11.10
CA ILE A 50 -0.65 -2.74 10.73
C ILE A 50 -0.79 -1.34 11.34
N GLU A 51 -1.99 -0.74 11.33
CA GLU A 51 -2.26 0.57 11.96
C GLU A 51 -2.01 0.55 13.47
N GLU A 52 -2.47 -0.50 14.16
CA GLU A 52 -2.36 -0.62 15.63
C GLU A 52 -0.92 -0.87 16.08
N ARG A 53 -0.19 -1.74 15.38
CA ARG A 53 1.18 -2.12 15.76
C ARG A 53 2.23 -1.14 15.24
N GLY A 54 1.94 -0.46 14.13
CA GLY A 54 2.87 0.34 13.35
C GLY A 54 3.56 -0.50 12.27
N LEU A 55 3.73 0.10 11.10
CA LEU A 55 4.17 -0.56 9.87
C LEU A 55 5.50 -1.33 10.01
N VAL A 56 6.53 -0.68 10.54
CA VAL A 56 7.85 -1.30 10.71
C VAL A 56 7.78 -2.47 11.70
N ARG A 57 7.10 -2.27 12.84
CA ARG A 57 6.96 -3.33 13.85
C ARG A 57 6.20 -4.54 13.30
N PHE A 58 5.12 -4.30 12.57
CA PHE A 58 4.35 -5.38 11.95
C PHE A 58 5.19 -6.17 10.93
N SER A 59 5.97 -5.46 10.10
CA SER A 59 6.89 -6.08 9.13
C SER A 59 7.92 -6.99 9.82
N ASP A 60 8.52 -6.52 10.93
CA ASP A 60 9.48 -7.29 11.71
C ASP A 60 8.84 -8.51 12.41
N GLU A 61 7.64 -8.36 12.98
CA GLU A 61 6.95 -9.43 13.73
C GLU A 61 6.45 -10.57 12.84
N GLU A 62 5.96 -10.23 11.65
CA GLU A 62 5.32 -11.18 10.72
C GLU A 62 6.29 -11.70 9.65
N ASP A 63 7.57 -11.32 9.71
CA ASP A 63 8.63 -11.68 8.74
C ASP A 63 8.21 -11.39 7.29
N VAL A 64 7.64 -10.20 7.06
CA VAL A 64 7.23 -9.72 5.73
C VAL A 64 8.02 -8.49 5.35
N GLU A 65 8.23 -8.28 4.05
CA GLU A 65 8.92 -7.09 3.58
C GLU A 65 8.12 -5.82 3.91
N LEU A 66 8.83 -4.74 4.26
CA LEU A 66 8.21 -3.47 4.61
C LEU A 66 7.32 -2.93 3.48
N GLU A 67 7.75 -3.15 2.24
CA GLU A 67 7.00 -2.84 1.03
C GLU A 67 5.67 -3.60 0.95
N GLU A 68 5.67 -4.90 1.26
CA GLU A 68 4.46 -5.73 1.26
C GLU A 68 3.49 -5.30 2.37
N ALA A 69 4.00 -5.01 3.56
CA ALA A 69 3.20 -4.48 4.66
C ALA A 69 2.59 -3.12 4.28
N PHE A 70 3.34 -2.25 3.58
CA PHE A 70 2.84 -0.96 3.14
C PHE A 70 1.73 -1.09 2.11
N LYS A 71 1.92 -1.97 1.10
CA LYS A 71 0.90 -2.26 0.08
C LYS A 71 -0.38 -2.80 0.72
N THR A 72 -0.25 -3.70 1.69
CA THR A 72 -1.38 -4.26 2.45
C THR A 72 -2.16 -3.16 3.18
N LEU A 73 -1.45 -2.28 3.90
CA LEU A 73 -2.05 -1.16 4.61
C LEU A 73 -2.80 -0.22 3.65
N LEU A 74 -2.12 0.20 2.57
CA LEU A 74 -2.68 1.14 1.60
C LEU A 74 -3.91 0.58 0.90
N THR A 75 -3.86 -0.70 0.51
CA THR A 75 -4.98 -1.38 -0.15
C THR A 75 -6.16 -1.54 0.81
N GLY A 76 -5.93 -1.97 2.05
CA GLY A 76 -6.99 -2.09 3.06
C GLY A 76 -7.68 -0.76 3.36
N LEU A 77 -6.91 0.33 3.45
CA LEU A 77 -7.45 1.69 3.59
C LEU A 77 -8.31 2.10 2.39
N ALA A 78 -7.83 1.86 1.17
CA ALA A 78 -8.58 2.19 -0.05
C ALA A 78 -9.92 1.42 -0.11
N VAL A 79 -9.92 0.14 0.26
CA VAL A 79 -11.14 -0.67 0.28
C VAL A 79 -12.10 -0.22 1.38
N ARG A 80 -11.62 0.10 2.58
CA ARG A 80 -12.45 0.68 3.66
C ARG A 80 -13.10 1.99 3.22
N TYR A 81 -12.34 2.86 2.56
CA TYR A 81 -12.87 4.09 2.00
C TYR A 81 -13.95 3.81 0.95
N TYR A 82 -13.67 2.92 -0.01
CA TYR A 82 -14.63 2.53 -1.03
C TYR A 82 -15.93 2.00 -0.40
N LYS A 83 -15.87 1.02 0.51
CA LYS A 83 -17.03 0.50 1.25
C LYS A 83 -17.81 1.61 1.96
N SER A 84 -17.14 2.57 2.59
CA SER A 84 -17.79 3.70 3.27
C SER A 84 -18.54 4.65 2.33
N VAL A 85 -18.11 4.73 1.07
CA VAL A 85 -18.72 5.58 0.04
C VAL A 85 -19.82 4.85 -0.72
N THR A 86 -19.67 3.56 -0.99
CA THR A 86 -20.59 2.80 -1.84
C THR A 86 -21.69 2.04 -1.09
N GLY A 87 -21.52 1.75 0.20
CA GLY A 87 -22.50 1.02 1.01
C GLY A 87 -22.36 -0.49 0.89
#